data_AF-A0A4S8LX75-F1
#
_entry.id   AF-A0A4S8LX75-F1
#
_cell.length_a   1.000
_cell.length_b   1.000
_cell.length_c   1.000
_cell.angle_alpha   90.00
_cell.angle_beta   90.00
_cell.angle_gamma   90.00
#
_symmetry.space_group_name_H-M   'P 1'
#
loop_
_entity.id
_entity.type
_entity.pdbx_description
1 polymer ?
#
loop_
_entity_poly.entity_id
_entity_poly.type
_entity_poly.pdbx_seq_one_letter_code
_entity_poly.pdbx_strand_id
1 'polypeptide(L)'
;MSTNTYARIGKLLVKLETGKTCVAEYETALFLCAVQHLQYEKTHQYAYVSDFQGYGGMLSDPQIMTSPELLKLIYGDEVDGDEAASRLRKNTLFGDGNVEVGFKKFALKHQCNHFCTWMDLAPFDVTDSLDE
;
A
#
# COMPACT_ATOMS: atom_id res chain seq x y z
N MET A 1 23.81 2.82 -22.67
CA MET A 1 23.08 1.62 -22.24
C MET A 1 22.13 2.05 -21.14
N SER A 2 20.83 2.08 -21.43
CA SER A 2 19.79 2.55 -20.51
C SER A 2 19.61 1.52 -19.39
N THR A 3 19.83 1.92 -18.14
CA THR A 3 19.61 1.07 -16.98
C THR A 3 18.11 0.95 -16.73
N ASN A 4 17.54 -0.22 -17.00
CA ASN A 4 16.17 -0.61 -16.63
C ASN A 4 15.94 -0.29 -15.14
N THR A 5 15.13 0.73 -14.87
CA THR A 5 14.82 1.15 -13.50
C THR A 5 13.38 0.76 -13.20
N TYR A 6 13.19 -0.50 -12.80
CA TYR A 6 12.00 -0.90 -12.07
C TYR A 6 12.12 -0.35 -10.65
N ALA A 7 11.31 0.65 -10.33
CA ALA A 7 11.29 1.23 -8.99
C ALA A 7 10.00 0.84 -8.26
N ARG A 8 10.14 0.02 -7.22
CA ARG A 8 9.13 -0.06 -6.16
C ARG A 8 9.17 1.25 -5.38
N ILE A 9 8.04 1.85 -5.04
CA ILE A 9 8.00 3.11 -4.27
C ILE A 9 8.87 3.03 -3.00
N GLY A 10 8.85 1.90 -2.29
CA GLY A 10 9.73 1.69 -1.13
C GLY A 10 11.23 1.72 -1.46
N LYS A 11 11.64 1.18 -2.62
CA LYS A 11 13.03 1.30 -3.12
C LYS A 11 13.35 2.69 -3.66
N LEU A 12 12.36 3.42 -4.18
CA LEU A 12 12.55 4.79 -4.64
C LEU A 12 12.85 5.71 -3.44
N LEU A 13 12.13 5.53 -2.33
CA LEU A 13 12.40 6.22 -1.06
C LEU A 13 13.80 5.90 -0.51
N VAL A 14 14.22 4.62 -0.52
CA VAL A 14 15.60 4.24 -0.12
C VAL A 14 16.68 4.80 -1.05
N LYS A 15 16.41 4.92 -2.36
CA LYS A 15 17.35 5.56 -3.30
C LYS A 15 17.56 7.05 -3.05
N LEU A 16 16.61 7.74 -2.41
CA LEU A 16 16.75 9.17 -2.05
C LEU A 16 17.90 9.40 -1.06
N GLU A 17 18.12 8.46 -0.13
CA GLU A 17 19.27 8.49 0.78
C GLU A 17 20.61 8.35 0.05
N THR A 18 20.59 7.78 -1.16
CA THR A 18 21.79 7.54 -2.00
C THR A 18 22.00 8.58 -3.12
N GLY A 19 21.14 9.59 -3.23
CA GLY A 19 21.35 10.78 -4.08
C GLY A 19 21.17 10.60 -5.60
N LYS A 20 20.38 9.63 -6.09
CA LYS A 20 20.27 9.29 -7.53
C LYS A 20 18.88 9.35 -8.16
N THR A 21 17.87 9.92 -7.50
CA THR A 21 16.50 9.97 -8.03
C THR A 21 16.22 11.35 -8.64
N CYS A 22 15.57 11.40 -9.81
CA CYS A 22 15.19 12.70 -10.39
C CYS A 22 13.93 13.26 -9.71
N VAL A 23 13.77 14.59 -9.69
CA VAL A 23 12.66 15.27 -8.98
C VAL A 23 11.29 14.75 -9.43
N ALA A 24 11.10 14.49 -10.73
CA ALA A 24 9.83 14.00 -11.25
C ALA A 24 9.44 12.60 -10.73
N GLU A 25 10.42 11.70 -10.56
CA GLU A 25 10.18 10.37 -10.00
C GLU A 25 9.81 10.47 -8.51
N TYR A 26 10.43 11.38 -7.78
CA TYR A 26 10.10 11.63 -6.38
C TYR A 26 8.68 12.15 -6.21
N GLU A 27 8.28 13.16 -6.99
CA GLU A 27 6.92 13.70 -7.01
C GLU A 27 5.89 12.62 -7.38
N THR A 28 6.22 11.75 -8.34
CA THR A 28 5.38 10.60 -8.68
C THR A 28 5.21 9.65 -7.50
N ALA A 29 6.29 9.35 -6.76
CA ALA A 29 6.19 8.50 -5.58
C ALA A 29 5.35 9.15 -4.47
N LEU A 30 5.49 10.45 -4.22
CA LEU A 30 4.66 11.17 -3.26
C LEU A 30 3.18 11.14 -3.64
N PHE A 31 2.89 11.37 -4.92
CA PHE A 31 1.53 11.28 -5.45
C PHE A 31 0.94 9.89 -5.26
N LEU A 32 1.70 8.84 -5.62
CA LEU A 32 1.22 7.47 -5.46
C LEU A 32 1.04 7.08 -4.00
N CYS A 33 1.91 7.53 -3.08
CA CYS A 33 1.68 7.38 -1.63
C CYS A 33 0.37 8.04 -1.19
N ALA A 34 0.08 9.26 -1.66
CA ALA A 34 -1.17 9.95 -1.35
C ALA A 34 -2.40 9.22 -1.93
N VAL A 35 -2.28 8.61 -3.11
CA VAL A 35 -3.33 7.75 -3.68
C VAL A 35 -3.62 6.54 -2.80
N GLN A 36 -2.62 5.92 -2.16
CA GLN A 36 -2.85 4.83 -1.21
C GLN A 36 -3.71 5.29 -0.04
N HIS A 37 -3.39 6.46 0.52
CA HIS A 37 -4.16 7.05 1.61
C HIS A 37 -5.59 7.38 1.16
N LEU A 38 -5.75 8.02 0.00
CA LEU A 38 -7.07 8.28 -0.57
C LEU A 38 -7.90 7.01 -0.72
N GLN A 39 -7.32 5.93 -1.26
CA GLN A 39 -8.01 4.65 -1.41
C GLN A 39 -8.38 4.03 -0.07
N TYR A 40 -7.46 4.07 0.90
CA TYR A 40 -7.71 3.59 2.26
C TYR A 40 -8.93 4.30 2.88
N GLU A 41 -9.01 5.63 2.79
CA GLU A 41 -10.15 6.38 3.31
C GLU A 41 -11.44 6.13 2.52
N LYS A 42 -11.38 6.15 1.18
CA LYS A 42 -12.56 5.99 0.32
C LYS A 42 -13.15 4.58 0.34
N THR A 43 -12.36 3.58 0.69
CA THR A 43 -12.85 2.21 0.89
C THR A 43 -13.27 1.96 2.33
N HIS A 44 -13.33 2.98 3.19
CA HIS A 44 -13.61 2.83 4.62
C HIS A 44 -12.66 1.85 5.30
N GLN A 45 -11.37 1.99 4.99
CA GLN A 45 -10.27 1.23 5.59
C GLN A 45 -10.36 -0.27 5.27
N TYR A 46 -11.02 -0.65 4.17
CA TYR A 46 -11.09 -2.04 3.72
C TYR A 46 -10.02 -2.41 2.69
N ALA A 47 -9.58 -1.48 1.86
CA ALA A 47 -8.63 -1.79 0.80
C ALA A 47 -7.80 -0.59 0.32
N TYR A 48 -6.59 -0.86 -0.15
CA TYR A 48 -5.80 0.10 -0.91
C TYR A 48 -4.84 -0.62 -1.86
N VAL A 49 -4.37 0.10 -2.88
CA VAL A 49 -3.42 -0.45 -3.85
C VAL A 49 -1.99 -0.18 -3.38
N SER A 50 -1.13 -1.19 -3.49
CA SER A 50 0.26 -1.17 -3.08
C SER A 50 1.17 -1.80 -4.15
N ASP A 51 2.45 -1.95 -3.81
CA ASP A 51 3.52 -2.40 -4.71
C ASP A 51 3.47 -1.75 -6.10
N PHE A 52 3.22 -0.43 -6.13
CA PHE A 52 3.26 0.32 -7.38
C PHE A 52 4.65 0.18 -8.01
N GLN A 53 4.66 -0.41 -9.21
CA GLN A 53 5.82 -0.62 -10.04
C GLN A 53 5.43 -0.39 -11.50
N GLY A 54 6.42 -0.16 -12.37
CA GLY A 54 6.19 0.12 -13.77
C GLY A 54 7.26 1.00 -14.38
N TYR A 55 6.99 1.50 -15.58
CA TYR A 55 7.93 2.31 -16.35
C TYR A 55 7.20 3.24 -17.32
N GLY A 56 7.79 4.41 -17.60
CA GLY A 56 7.31 5.34 -18.63
C GLY A 56 5.93 5.94 -18.34
N GLY A 57 5.59 6.14 -17.06
CA GLY A 57 4.27 6.64 -16.64
C GLY A 57 3.17 5.58 -16.63
N MET A 58 3.48 4.33 -16.94
CA MET A 58 2.55 3.20 -16.87
C MET A 58 2.89 2.32 -15.67
N LEU A 59 1.88 2.00 -14.87
CA LEU A 59 1.99 1.07 -13.73
C LEU A 59 1.53 -0.33 -14.14
N SER A 60 2.18 -1.35 -13.58
CA SER A 60 1.85 -2.76 -13.79
C SER A 60 1.99 -3.54 -12.48
N ASP A 61 1.40 -4.74 -12.44
CA ASP A 61 1.50 -5.70 -11.33
C ASP A 61 1.32 -5.08 -9.93
N PRO A 62 0.26 -4.30 -9.67
CA PRO A 62 0.01 -3.78 -8.34
C PRO A 62 -0.46 -4.89 -7.39
N GLN A 63 -0.27 -4.67 -6.08
CA GLN A 63 -0.82 -5.53 -5.04
C GLN A 63 -1.97 -4.83 -4.31
N ILE A 64 -3.15 -5.43 -4.28
CA ILE A 64 -4.25 -4.91 -3.46
C ILE A 64 -4.06 -5.44 -2.02
N MET A 65 -4.03 -4.52 -1.07
CA MET A 65 -4.00 -4.81 0.35
C MET A 65 -5.43 -4.74 0.87
N THR A 66 -5.87 -5.72 1.64
CA THR A 66 -7.23 -5.76 2.20
C THR A 66 -7.22 -5.99 3.71
N SER A 67 -8.22 -5.40 4.39
CA SER A 67 -8.27 -5.41 5.84
C SER A 67 -8.46 -6.82 6.41
N PRO A 68 -7.90 -7.11 7.59
CA PRO A 68 -8.14 -8.37 8.28
C PRO A 68 -9.65 -8.62 8.52
N GLU A 69 -10.43 -7.57 8.79
CA GLU A 69 -11.87 -7.66 9.04
C GLU A 69 -12.63 -8.12 7.79
N LEU A 70 -12.25 -7.63 6.61
CA LEU A 70 -12.82 -8.09 5.34
C LEU A 70 -12.47 -9.55 5.07
N LEU A 71 -11.22 -9.95 5.33
CA LEU A 71 -10.80 -11.34 5.17
C LEU A 71 -11.57 -12.27 6.12
N LYS A 72 -11.76 -11.88 7.39
CA LYS A 72 -12.56 -12.62 8.36
C LYS A 72 -14.01 -12.79 7.90
N LEU A 73 -14.61 -11.76 7.31
CA LEU A 73 -15.96 -11.85 6.77
C LEU A 73 -16.07 -12.88 5.64
N ILE A 74 -15.04 -13.02 4.81
CA ILE A 74 -15.04 -13.89 3.62
C ILE A 74 -14.61 -15.33 3.96
N TYR A 75 -13.67 -15.47 4.89
CA TYR A 75 -12.97 -16.73 5.17
C TYR A 75 -13.10 -17.25 6.62
N GLY A 76 -13.60 -16.45 7.56
CA GLY A 76 -13.76 -16.78 8.98
C GLY A 76 -12.61 -16.31 9.88
N ASP A 77 -12.78 -16.46 11.20
CA ASP A 77 -11.96 -15.80 12.22
C ASP A 77 -10.55 -16.36 12.44
N GLU A 78 -10.23 -17.56 11.93
CA GLU A 78 -9.09 -18.35 12.41
C GLU A 78 -7.95 -18.57 11.41
N VAL A 79 -7.89 -17.87 10.28
CA VAL A 79 -6.88 -18.19 9.27
C VAL A 79 -6.38 -16.95 8.53
N ASP A 80 -5.06 -16.89 8.31
CA ASP A 80 -4.44 -16.01 7.30
C ASP A 80 -5.25 -16.14 6.01
N GLY A 81 -5.69 -15.02 5.41
CA GLY A 81 -6.62 -15.03 4.27
C GLY A 81 -6.20 -15.96 3.13
N ASP A 82 -4.89 -16.09 2.88
CA ASP A 82 -4.37 -16.94 1.81
C ASP A 82 -4.39 -18.42 2.20
N GLU A 83 -3.96 -18.75 3.42
CA GLU A 83 -4.09 -20.10 3.98
C GLU A 83 -5.57 -20.51 4.12
N ALA A 84 -6.44 -19.56 4.46
CA ALA A 84 -7.88 -19.73 4.58
C ALA A 84 -8.49 -20.09 3.23
N ALA A 85 -8.14 -19.34 2.19
CA ALA A 85 -8.58 -19.59 0.84
C ALA A 85 -8.20 -21.01 0.41
N SER A 86 -6.95 -21.41 0.61
CA SER A 86 -6.48 -22.77 0.30
C SER A 86 -7.27 -23.85 1.05
N ARG A 87 -7.41 -23.74 2.38
CA ARG A 87 -8.16 -24.70 3.21
C ARG A 87 -9.63 -24.81 2.80
N LEU A 88 -10.26 -23.68 2.49
CA LEU A 88 -11.66 -23.58 2.07
C LEU A 88 -11.87 -23.90 0.58
N ARG A 89 -10.80 -24.18 -0.17
CA ARG A 89 -10.81 -24.32 -1.64
C ARG A 89 -11.48 -23.13 -2.34
N LYS A 90 -11.27 -21.94 -1.77
CA LYS A 90 -11.62 -20.65 -2.36
C LYS A 90 -10.38 -20.03 -2.99
N ASN A 91 -10.58 -19.08 -3.89
CA ASN A 91 -9.49 -18.26 -4.39
C ASN A 91 -9.12 -17.20 -3.35
N THR A 92 -7.85 -16.79 -3.32
CA THR A 92 -7.43 -15.57 -2.64
C THR A 92 -8.14 -14.38 -3.27
N LEU A 93 -8.51 -13.38 -2.46
CA LEU A 93 -9.41 -12.32 -2.91
C LEU A 93 -8.78 -11.49 -4.04
N PHE A 94 -7.49 -11.17 -3.90
CA PHE A 94 -6.71 -10.38 -4.87
C PHE A 94 -5.27 -10.90 -5.04
N GLY A 95 -5.08 -12.23 -4.95
CA GLY A 95 -3.76 -12.87 -5.04
C GLY A 95 -3.01 -12.92 -3.71
N ASP A 96 -1.90 -13.66 -3.71
CA ASP A 96 -1.21 -14.16 -2.50
C ASP A 96 -0.22 -13.13 -1.88
N GLY A 97 -0.50 -11.84 -2.07
CA GLY A 97 0.38 -10.74 -1.64
C GLY A 97 -0.22 -9.88 -0.53
N ASN A 98 -1.38 -10.25 0.02
CA ASN A 98 -2.01 -9.47 1.07
C ASN A 98 -1.35 -9.75 2.43
N VAL A 99 -0.50 -8.83 2.88
CA VAL A 99 0.19 -8.95 4.18
C VAL A 99 -0.60 -8.22 5.27
N GLU A 100 -1.27 -8.98 6.15
CA GLU A 100 -2.12 -8.46 7.23
C GLU A 100 -1.40 -7.42 8.11
N VAL A 101 -0.17 -7.72 8.53
CA VAL A 101 0.66 -6.82 9.34
C VAL A 101 0.99 -5.53 8.59
N GLY A 102 1.13 -5.61 7.27
CA GLY A 102 1.34 -4.45 6.40
C GLY A 102 0.13 -3.53 6.40
N PHE A 103 -1.07 -4.09 6.26
CA PHE A 103 -2.33 -3.35 6.30
C PHE A 103 -2.54 -2.66 7.65
N LYS A 104 -2.41 -3.39 8.75
CA LYS A 104 -2.58 -2.85 10.13
C LYS A 104 -1.64 -1.68 10.43
N LYS A 105 -0.42 -1.73 9.90
CA LYS A 105 0.59 -0.68 10.10
C LYS A 105 0.53 0.45 9.08
N PHE A 106 -0.40 0.41 8.12
CA PHE A 106 -0.46 1.41 7.05
C PHE A 106 -0.63 2.82 7.60
N ALA A 107 -1.68 3.07 8.40
CA ALA A 107 -1.96 4.39 8.96
C ALA A 107 -0.78 4.93 9.81
N LEU A 108 -0.18 4.04 10.62
CA LEU A 108 0.98 4.36 11.47
C LEU A 108 2.24 4.72 10.66
N LYS A 109 2.47 4.05 9.53
CA LYS A 109 3.69 4.24 8.72
C LYS A 109 3.53 5.24 7.58
N HIS A 110 2.30 5.56 7.20
CA HIS A 110 2.05 6.50 6.12
C HIS A 110 2.50 7.91 6.52
N GLN A 111 3.37 8.49 5.71
CA GLN A 111 3.79 9.88 5.87
C GLN A 111 2.97 10.74 4.92
N CYS A 112 2.04 11.51 5.48
CA CYS A 112 1.28 12.47 4.69
C CYS A 112 2.22 13.47 4.01
N ASN A 113 1.88 13.85 2.79
CA ASN A 113 2.64 14.80 1.98
C ASN A 113 1.70 15.83 1.36
N HIS A 114 2.25 16.74 0.55
CA HIS A 114 1.49 17.84 -0.03
C HIS A 114 0.36 17.40 -0.97
N PHE A 115 0.44 16.21 -1.59
CA PHE A 115 -0.69 15.63 -2.34
C PHE A 115 -1.81 15.15 -1.42
N CYS A 116 -1.50 14.64 -0.23
CA CYS A 116 -2.53 14.28 0.75
C CYS A 116 -3.33 15.53 1.16
N THR A 117 -2.63 16.65 1.41
CA THR A 117 -3.26 17.94 1.69
C THR A 117 -4.07 18.45 0.50
N TRP A 118 -3.54 18.34 -0.72
CA TRP A 118 -4.26 18.74 -1.94
C TRP A 118 -5.54 17.90 -2.18
N MET A 119 -5.56 16.64 -1.74
CA MET A 119 -6.72 15.75 -1.81
C MET A 119 -7.68 15.91 -0.62
N ASP A 120 -7.47 16.90 0.25
CA ASP A 120 -8.25 17.13 1.48
C ASP A 120 -8.29 15.90 2.41
N LEU A 121 -7.19 15.15 2.51
CA LEU A 121 -7.06 14.02 3.42
C LEU A 121 -6.61 14.50 4.80
N ALA A 122 -7.33 14.07 5.84
CA ALA A 122 -6.90 14.27 7.22
C ALA A 122 -5.65 13.41 7.49
N PRO A 123 -4.61 13.95 8.15
CA PRO A 123 -3.51 13.12 8.63
C PRO A 123 -4.01 12.05 9.60
N PHE A 124 -3.38 10.88 9.57
CA PHE A 124 -3.67 9.84 10.56
C PHE A 124 -3.28 10.32 11.96
N ASP A 125 -4.14 10.07 12.94
CA ASP A 125 -3.82 10.31 14.34
C ASP A 125 -2.89 9.21 14.83
N VAL A 126 -1.61 9.55 14.99
CA VAL A 126 -0.56 8.62 15.41
C VAL A 126 -0.50 8.48 16.93
N THR A 127 -1.40 9.14 17.66
CA THR A 127 -1.34 9.21 19.13
C THR A 127 -2.10 8.09 19.84
N ASP A 128 -2.95 7.34 19.13
CA ASP A 128 -3.79 6.28 19.72
C ASP A 128 -3.22 4.85 19.60
N SER A 129 -1.98 4.66 19.13
CA SER A 129 -1.43 3.31 18.85
C SER A 129 -0.19 2.92 19.67
N LEU A 130 -0.06 3.39 20.91
CA LEU A 130 0.97 2.89 21.85
C LEU A 130 0.55 1.66 22.66
N ASP A 131 -0.65 1.14 22.45
CA ASP A 131 -1.09 -0.11 23.09
C ASP A 131 -1.20 -1.24 22.05
N GLU A 132 -0.48 -2.33 22.35
CA GLU A 132 -0.35 -3.66 21.70
C GLU A 132 0.84 -3.90 20.74
#